data_AF-A0A0C2GG94-F1
#
_entry.id   AF-A0A0C2GG94-F1
#
_cell.length_a   1.000
_cell.length_b   1.000
_cell.length_c   1.000
_cell.angle_alpha   90.00
_cell.angle_beta   90.00
_cell.angle_gamma   90.00
#
_symmetry.space_group_name_H-M   'P 1'
#
loop_
_entity.id
_entity.type
_entity.pdbx_description
1 polymer ?
#
loop_
_entity_poly.entity_id
_entity_poly.type
_entity_poly.pdbx_seq_one_letter_code
_entity_poly.pdbx_strand_id
1 'polypeptide(L)'
;MLYHAYKQHLMDVIVGPESSPQLKDLLFTSCGTGFCIGEFLGALGDQYPNRQVEVVFTARKAPLIVFVENRARFRLHGRMNMFVRPNNPQQVKEMIIRSDTTMTANVNMWINGTRIVGNATIENLDFKLLETKINDVDQASFGDLGLFGAEFLEKLLTEILQLGITMPSMQGSPSMKGTYEFRRISNWMNALLEISFGPLFGKR
;
A
#
# COMPACT_ATOMS: atom_id res chain seq x y z
N MET A 1 -10.75 13.49 5.12
CA MET A 1 -10.30 12.79 3.90
C MET A 1 -10.27 11.27 4.10
N LEU A 2 -9.33 10.69 4.86
CA LEU A 2 -9.19 9.23 5.00
C LEU A 2 -10.43 8.50 5.53
N TYR A 3 -11.12 9.08 6.51
CA TYR A 3 -12.37 8.51 7.02
C TYR A 3 -13.46 8.39 5.94
N HIS A 4 -13.56 9.39 5.04
CA HIS A 4 -14.51 9.35 3.93
C HIS A 4 -14.10 8.32 2.89
N ALA A 5 -12.81 8.27 2.53
CA ALA A 5 -12.29 7.25 1.60
C ALA A 5 -12.50 5.82 2.13
N TYR A 6 -12.32 5.61 3.44
CA TYR A 6 -12.68 4.36 4.12
C TYR A 6 -14.19 4.06 4.01
N LYS A 7 -15.05 5.03 4.33
CA LYS A 7 -16.51 4.86 4.24
C LYS A 7 -17.02 4.61 2.82
N GLN A 8 -16.28 5.07 1.81
CA GLN A 8 -16.58 4.87 0.40
C GLN A 8 -15.92 3.61 -0.18
N HIS A 9 -15.28 2.77 0.64
CA HIS A 9 -14.59 1.55 0.21
C HIS A 9 -13.44 1.80 -0.80
N LEU A 10 -12.92 3.02 -0.87
CA LEU A 10 -11.80 3.37 -1.76
C LEU A 10 -10.45 2.82 -1.29
N MET A 11 -10.44 2.12 -0.14
CA MET A 11 -9.26 1.48 0.44
C MET A 11 -9.31 -0.05 0.31
N ASP A 12 -10.36 -0.59 -0.29
CA ASP A 12 -10.47 -2.01 -0.58
C ASP A 12 -9.74 -2.28 -1.90
N VAL A 13 -8.80 -3.23 -1.88
CA VAL A 13 -7.88 -3.47 -2.99
C VAL A 13 -7.97 -4.93 -3.39
N ILE A 14 -8.10 -5.17 -4.69
CA ILE A 14 -8.03 -6.52 -5.28
C ILE A 14 -6.72 -6.57 -6.07
N VAL A 15 -5.86 -7.50 -5.70
CA VAL A 15 -4.56 -7.73 -6.32
C VAL A 15 -4.58 -9.08 -7.01
N GLY A 16 -4.50 -9.06 -8.33
CA GLY A 16 -4.46 -10.24 -9.17
C GLY A 16 -3.24 -10.23 -10.11
N PRO A 17 -3.02 -11.31 -10.88
CA PRO A 17 -1.97 -11.42 -11.89
C PRO A 17 -1.96 -10.26 -12.91
N GLU A 18 -3.12 -9.66 -13.17
CA GLU A 18 -3.30 -8.52 -14.07
C GLU A 18 -2.89 -7.18 -13.47
N SER A 19 -2.70 -7.09 -12.15
CA SER A 19 -2.38 -5.82 -11.48
C SER A 19 -0.97 -5.32 -11.80
N SER A 20 -0.03 -6.22 -12.12
CA SER A 20 1.33 -5.89 -12.55
C SER A 20 1.97 -7.07 -13.30
N PRO A 21 2.80 -6.84 -14.33
CA PRO A 21 3.56 -7.90 -14.98
C PRO A 21 4.39 -8.75 -14.02
N GLN A 22 4.93 -8.14 -12.95
CA GLN A 22 5.72 -8.84 -11.93
C GLN A 22 4.87 -9.77 -11.07
N LEU A 23 3.60 -9.41 -10.85
CA LEU A 23 2.66 -10.22 -10.06
C LEU A 23 2.11 -11.41 -10.83
N LYS A 24 2.19 -11.37 -12.17
CA LYS A 24 1.62 -12.40 -13.03
C LYS A 24 2.19 -13.78 -12.72
N ASP A 25 3.51 -13.86 -12.59
CA ASP A 25 4.23 -15.11 -12.33
C ASP A 25 4.25 -15.41 -10.82
N LEU A 26 4.30 -14.38 -9.98
CA LEU A 26 4.30 -14.53 -8.52
C LEU A 26 2.98 -15.11 -7.99
N LEU A 27 1.83 -14.64 -8.49
CA LEU A 27 0.50 -15.06 -8.03
C LEU A 27 0.01 -16.33 -8.73
N PHE A 28 0.92 -17.22 -9.08
CA PHE A 28 0.64 -18.52 -9.65
C PHE A 28 1.00 -19.64 -8.66
N THR A 29 0.26 -20.74 -8.67
CA THR A 29 0.44 -21.82 -7.69
C THR A 29 1.49 -22.85 -8.11
N SER A 30 1.74 -23.05 -9.41
CA SER A 30 2.73 -24.02 -9.89
C SER A 30 3.92 -23.31 -10.52
N CYS A 31 5.08 -23.42 -9.88
CA CYS A 31 6.27 -22.74 -10.35
C CYS A 31 6.85 -23.48 -11.57
N GLY A 32 7.16 -22.73 -12.63
CA GLY A 32 7.90 -23.23 -13.79
C GLY A 32 9.39 -23.07 -13.58
N THR A 33 10.05 -22.26 -14.40
CA THR A 33 11.48 -21.93 -14.29
C THR A 33 11.75 -20.66 -13.49
N GLY A 34 10.88 -20.29 -12.55
CA GLY A 34 10.94 -19.02 -11.81
C GLY A 34 10.15 -19.05 -10.51
N PHE A 35 10.09 -17.91 -9.81
CA PHE A 35 9.48 -17.79 -8.49
C PHE A 35 7.95 -17.64 -8.56
N CYS A 36 7.23 -18.40 -7.74
CA CYS A 36 5.79 -18.28 -7.58
C CYS A 36 5.37 -18.53 -6.12
N ILE A 37 4.17 -18.10 -5.73
CA ILE A 37 3.70 -18.18 -4.34
C ILE A 37 3.47 -19.61 -3.85
N GLY A 38 3.27 -20.56 -4.77
CA GLY A 38 3.10 -21.97 -4.43
C GLY A 38 4.32 -22.63 -3.79
N GLU A 39 5.53 -22.15 -4.07
CA GLU A 39 6.77 -22.64 -3.43
C GLU A 39 6.94 -22.13 -2.00
N PHE A 40 6.34 -20.99 -1.66
CA PHE A 40 6.49 -20.37 -0.34
C PHE A 40 5.32 -20.65 0.60
N LEU A 41 4.18 -21.12 0.09
CA LEU A 41 2.94 -21.28 0.85
C LEU A 41 2.56 -22.76 1.01
N GLY A 42 3.25 -23.45 1.90
CA GLY A 42 2.95 -24.84 2.28
C GLY A 42 2.72 -25.76 1.08
N ALA A 43 1.63 -26.52 1.09
CA ALA A 43 1.25 -27.42 0.01
C ALA A 43 0.38 -26.76 -1.09
N LEU A 44 0.40 -25.42 -1.26
CA LEU A 44 -0.47 -24.72 -2.20
C LEU A 44 -0.31 -25.24 -3.64
N GLY A 45 0.94 -25.42 -4.09
CA GLY A 45 1.23 -25.87 -5.46
C GLY A 45 0.74 -27.28 -5.74
N ASP A 46 0.77 -28.15 -4.73
CA ASP A 46 0.32 -29.54 -4.83
C ASP A 46 -1.21 -29.67 -4.77
N GLN A 47 -1.86 -28.90 -3.89
CA GLN A 47 -3.31 -28.94 -3.72
C GLN A 47 -4.07 -28.25 -4.87
N TYR A 48 -3.52 -27.15 -5.37
CA TYR A 48 -4.16 -26.31 -6.38
C TYR A 48 -3.23 -26.10 -7.59
N PRO A 49 -2.86 -27.14 -8.34
CA PRO A 49 -1.87 -27.03 -9.40
C PRO A 49 -2.37 -26.22 -10.60
N ASN A 50 -1.48 -25.41 -11.18
CA ASN A 50 -1.69 -24.57 -12.36
C ASN A 50 -2.84 -23.57 -12.21
N ARG A 51 -2.89 -22.88 -11.07
CA ARG A 51 -3.94 -21.94 -10.72
C ARG A 51 -3.38 -20.55 -10.47
N GLN A 52 -4.23 -19.55 -10.65
CA GLN A 52 -3.95 -18.18 -10.28
C GLN A 52 -4.54 -17.86 -8.91
N VAL A 53 -3.85 -16.98 -8.20
CA VAL A 53 -4.22 -16.49 -6.88
C VAL A 53 -4.64 -15.03 -6.98
N GLU A 54 -5.66 -14.67 -6.22
CA GLU A 54 -6.11 -13.29 -6.04
C GLU A 54 -6.11 -12.95 -4.56
N VAL A 55 -5.56 -11.79 -4.21
CA VAL A 55 -5.56 -11.27 -2.84
C VAL A 55 -6.54 -10.12 -2.76
N VAL A 56 -7.50 -10.22 -1.83
CA VAL A 56 -8.47 -9.16 -1.55
C VAL A 56 -8.17 -8.59 -0.19
N PHE A 57 -7.80 -7.32 -0.17
CA PHE A 57 -7.64 -6.53 1.04
C PHE A 57 -8.89 -5.69 1.27
N THR A 58 -9.39 -5.67 2.51
CA THR A 58 -10.52 -4.85 2.93
C THR A 58 -10.18 -4.11 4.21
N ALA A 59 -10.31 -2.79 4.21
CA ALA A 59 -10.06 -2.00 5.41
C ALA A 59 -11.12 -2.31 6.49
N ARG A 60 -10.68 -2.59 7.73
CA ARG A 60 -11.60 -2.85 8.86
C ARG A 60 -11.84 -1.61 9.71
N LYS A 61 -10.92 -0.66 9.67
CA LYS A 61 -10.99 0.62 10.38
C LYS A 61 -10.46 1.71 9.46
N ALA A 62 -10.94 2.95 9.65
CA ALA A 62 -10.35 4.10 8.99
C ALA A 62 -8.86 4.19 9.35
N PRO A 63 -7.95 4.32 8.36
CA PRO A 63 -6.54 4.42 8.64
C PRO A 63 -6.22 5.73 9.34
N LEU A 64 -5.16 5.68 10.14
CA LEU A 64 -4.67 6.82 10.91
C LEU A 64 -3.38 7.31 10.27
N ILE A 65 -3.28 8.64 10.09
CA ILE A 65 -2.03 9.30 9.76
C ILE A 65 -1.66 10.22 10.91
N VAL A 66 -0.43 10.08 11.38
CA VAL A 66 0.15 10.89 12.45
C VAL A 66 1.45 11.50 11.95
N PHE A 67 1.54 12.83 11.92
CA PHE A 67 2.73 13.54 11.44
C PHE A 67 3.72 13.78 12.56
N VAL A 68 4.90 13.18 12.51
CA VAL A 68 5.96 13.31 13.52
C VAL A 68 7.20 13.81 12.81
N GLU A 69 7.81 14.92 13.24
CA GLU A 69 9.16 15.32 12.80
C GLU A 69 9.44 15.13 11.29
N ASN A 70 8.62 15.74 10.42
CA ASN A 70 8.70 15.69 8.95
C ASN A 70 8.37 14.34 8.27
N ARG A 71 7.89 13.34 9.02
CA ARG A 71 7.38 12.07 8.48
C ARG A 71 5.91 11.86 8.85
N ALA A 72 5.16 11.27 7.94
CA ALA A 72 3.79 10.84 8.16
C ALA A 72 3.78 9.34 8.50
N ARG A 73 3.42 9.00 9.74
CA ARG A 73 3.22 7.60 10.14
C ARG A 73 1.81 7.17 9.80
N PHE A 74 1.68 6.25 8.85
CA PHE A 74 0.43 5.66 8.40
C PHE A 74 0.20 4.31 9.08
N ARG A 75 -1.00 4.10 9.62
CA ARG A 75 -1.40 2.81 10.20
C ARG A 75 -2.72 2.34 9.61
N LEU A 76 -2.71 1.11 9.11
CA LEU A 76 -3.82 0.47 8.43
C LEU A 76 -4.15 -0.86 9.10
N HIS A 77 -5.44 -1.09 9.30
CA HIS A 77 -5.97 -2.34 9.83
C HIS A 77 -7.01 -2.88 8.85
N GLY A 78 -6.82 -4.12 8.41
CA GLY A 78 -7.68 -4.72 7.41
C GLY A 78 -7.80 -6.23 7.57
N ARG A 79 -8.57 -6.80 6.66
CA ARG A 79 -8.64 -8.23 6.42
C ARG A 79 -7.99 -8.49 5.07
N MET A 80 -7.16 -9.50 4.99
CA MET A 80 -6.62 -10.01 3.75
C MET A 80 -7.17 -11.42 3.53
N ASN A 81 -7.87 -11.61 2.42
CA ASN A 81 -8.34 -12.91 2.00
C ASN A 81 -7.63 -13.30 0.72
N MET A 82 -7.16 -14.54 0.65
CA MET A 82 -6.56 -15.11 -0.55
C MET A 82 -7.54 -16.07 -1.20
N PHE A 83 -7.67 -15.98 -2.51
CA PHE A 83 -8.57 -16.81 -3.31
C PHE A 83 -7.80 -17.50 -4.42
N VAL A 84 -8.16 -18.74 -4.71
CA VAL A 84 -7.76 -19.44 -5.92
C VAL A 84 -8.82 -19.18 -6.99
N ARG A 85 -8.38 -18.66 -8.14
CA ARG A 85 -9.25 -18.43 -9.31
C ARG A 85 -9.57 -19.76 -9.98
N PRO A 86 -10.80 -19.97 -10.46
CA PRO A 86 -11.16 -21.14 -11.23
C PRO A 86 -10.60 -21.11 -12.65
N ASN A 87 -10.29 -22.30 -13.19
CA ASN A 87 -9.91 -22.47 -14.59
C ASN A 87 -11.09 -22.17 -15.50
N ASN A 88 -12.31 -22.45 -15.03
CA ASN A 88 -13.53 -22.08 -15.71
C ASN A 88 -14.05 -20.74 -15.16
N PRO A 89 -14.16 -19.68 -15.97
CA PRO A 89 -14.65 -18.37 -15.53
C PRO A 89 -16.06 -18.38 -14.92
N GLN A 90 -16.86 -19.41 -15.19
CA GLN A 90 -18.22 -19.54 -14.65
C GLN A 90 -18.27 -20.05 -13.21
N GLN A 91 -17.16 -20.60 -12.70
CA GLN A 91 -17.08 -21.08 -11.32
C GLN A 91 -16.74 -19.93 -10.37
N VAL A 92 -17.10 -20.10 -9.09
CA VAL A 92 -16.79 -19.12 -8.05
C VAL A 92 -15.36 -19.32 -7.57
N LYS A 93 -14.67 -18.22 -7.28
CA LYS A 93 -13.34 -18.24 -6.65
C LYS A 93 -13.40 -18.87 -5.26
N GLU A 94 -12.44 -19.72 -4.95
CA GLU A 94 -12.38 -20.41 -3.66
C GLU A 94 -11.47 -19.64 -2.70
N MET A 95 -11.99 -19.26 -1.53
CA MET A 95 -11.15 -18.70 -0.46
C MET A 95 -10.28 -19.81 0.16
N ILE A 96 -8.97 -19.59 0.15
CA ILE A 96 -7.97 -20.52 0.69
C ILE A 96 -7.29 -20.01 1.95
N ILE A 97 -7.20 -18.69 2.14
CA ILE A 97 -6.66 -18.07 3.36
C ILE A 97 -7.55 -16.91 3.76
N ARG A 98 -7.75 -16.79 5.07
CA ARG A 98 -8.32 -15.62 5.72
C ARG A 98 -7.38 -15.14 6.81
N SER A 99 -7.00 -13.88 6.76
CA SER A 99 -6.14 -13.26 7.77
C SER A 99 -6.56 -11.84 8.11
N ASP A 100 -6.26 -11.41 9.33
CA ASP A 100 -6.30 -9.99 9.69
C ASP A 100 -4.90 -9.40 9.48
N THR A 101 -4.82 -8.22 8.88
CA THR A 101 -3.54 -7.56 8.57
C THR A 101 -3.43 -6.24 9.32
N THR A 102 -2.27 -5.98 9.90
CA THR A 102 -1.89 -4.68 10.44
C THR A 102 -0.64 -4.20 9.72
N MET A 103 -0.71 -3.02 9.13
CA MET A 103 0.43 -2.38 8.47
C MET A 103 0.73 -1.06 9.14
N THR A 104 2.00 -0.80 9.40
CA THR A 104 2.51 0.51 9.78
C THR A 104 3.60 0.93 8.80
N ALA A 105 3.43 2.10 8.20
CA ALA A 105 4.36 2.66 7.22
C ALA A 105 4.77 4.07 7.62
N ASN A 106 5.99 4.45 7.27
CA ASN A 106 6.48 5.81 7.38
C ASN A 106 6.56 6.41 5.99
N VAL A 107 5.96 7.58 5.82
CA VAL A 107 5.90 8.27 4.53
C VAL A 107 6.60 9.61 4.68
N ASN A 108 7.68 9.82 3.94
CA ASN A 108 8.28 11.15 3.84
C ASN A 108 7.77 11.80 2.58
N MET A 109 7.22 13.02 2.72
CA MET A 109 6.64 13.76 1.61
C MET A 109 7.38 15.07 1.43
N TRP A 110 7.55 15.47 0.18
CA TRP A 110 8.10 16.77 -0.20
C TRP A 110 7.38 17.31 -1.42
N ILE A 111 7.55 18.60 -1.66
CA ILE A 111 6.94 19.26 -2.81
C ILE A 111 7.95 19.30 -3.96
N ASN A 112 7.50 18.82 -5.12
CA ASN A 112 8.21 18.90 -6.38
C ASN A 112 7.34 19.67 -7.39
N GLY A 113 7.61 20.97 -7.52
CA GLY A 113 6.79 21.87 -8.36
C GLY A 113 5.36 21.99 -7.85
N THR A 114 4.39 21.56 -8.65
CA THR A 114 2.95 21.55 -8.29
C THR A 114 2.47 20.22 -7.74
N ARG A 115 3.38 19.26 -7.48
CA ARG A 115 3.04 17.93 -6.96
C ARG A 115 3.63 17.70 -5.58
N ILE A 116 2.86 17.07 -4.71
CA ILE A 116 3.34 16.47 -3.47
C ILE A 116 3.78 15.06 -3.83
N VAL A 117 5.06 14.78 -3.70
CA VAL A 117 5.65 13.44 -3.93
C VAL A 117 6.18 12.89 -2.62
N GLY A 118 6.49 11.59 -2.57
CA GLY A 118 7.03 10.99 -1.36
C GLY A 118 7.68 9.64 -1.55
N ASN A 119 8.30 9.15 -0.48
CA ASN A 119 8.71 7.76 -0.35
C ASN A 119 8.00 7.12 0.84
N ALA A 120 7.77 5.82 0.78
CA ALA A 120 7.22 5.05 1.88
C ALA A 120 8.24 4.01 2.32
N THR A 121 8.30 3.74 3.62
CA THR A 121 8.97 2.58 4.18
C THR A 121 8.01 1.81 5.07
N ILE A 122 8.00 0.49 4.97
CA ILE A 122 7.14 -0.37 5.79
C ILE A 122 7.86 -0.69 7.10
N GLU A 123 7.37 -0.14 8.22
CA GLU A 123 7.93 -0.40 9.55
C GLU A 123 7.50 -1.75 10.10
N ASN A 124 6.26 -2.14 9.83
CA ASN A 124 5.69 -3.40 10.28
C ASN A 124 4.56 -3.81 9.31
N LEU A 125 4.54 -5.09 8.96
CA LEU A 125 3.45 -5.73 8.24
C LEU A 125 3.18 -7.09 8.88
N ASP A 126 2.20 -7.13 9.76
CA ASP A 126 1.82 -8.32 10.50
C ASP A 126 0.55 -8.94 9.93
N PHE A 127 0.58 -10.25 9.76
CA PHE A 127 -0.57 -11.06 9.39
C PHE A 127 -0.96 -11.99 10.53
N LYS A 128 -2.24 -11.96 10.91
CA LYS A 128 -2.83 -12.93 11.82
C LYS A 128 -3.67 -13.91 11.01
N LEU A 129 -3.19 -15.13 10.83
CA LEU A 129 -3.90 -16.21 10.18
C LEU A 129 -5.14 -16.56 11.01
N LEU A 130 -6.30 -16.54 10.37
CA LEU A 130 -7.58 -16.90 10.98
C LEU A 130 -8.06 -18.26 10.51
N GLU A 131 -7.89 -18.54 9.22
CA GLU A 131 -8.33 -19.77 8.57
C GLU A 131 -7.45 -20.05 7.35
N THR A 132 -7.14 -21.32 7.13
CA THR A 132 -6.45 -21.81 5.93
C THR A 132 -7.08 -23.13 5.48
N LYS A 133 -7.19 -23.33 4.17
CA LYS A 133 -7.51 -24.63 3.57
C LYS A 133 -6.27 -25.35 3.02
N ILE A 134 -5.12 -24.69 3.11
CA ILE A 134 -3.85 -25.21 2.59
C ILE A 134 -3.19 -26.04 3.68
N ASN A 135 -2.77 -27.25 3.33
CA ASN A 135 -2.01 -28.09 4.24
C ASN A 135 -0.65 -27.45 4.53
N ASP A 136 -0.16 -27.68 5.75
CA ASP A 136 1.18 -27.27 6.19
C ASP A 136 1.41 -25.75 6.16
N VAL A 137 0.32 -24.98 6.30
CA VAL A 137 0.39 -23.52 6.52
C VAL A 137 -0.03 -23.22 7.96
N ASP A 138 0.95 -22.84 8.79
CA ASP A 138 0.69 -22.32 10.12
C ASP A 138 0.93 -20.80 10.18
N GLN A 139 0.76 -20.22 11.38
CA GLN A 139 0.94 -18.80 11.60
C GLN A 139 2.39 -18.33 11.38
N ALA A 140 3.39 -19.17 11.64
CA ALA A 140 4.79 -18.81 11.46
C ALA A 140 5.14 -18.79 9.96
N SER A 141 4.81 -19.85 9.23
CA SER A 141 5.01 -19.93 7.78
C SER A 141 4.28 -18.82 7.03
N PHE A 142 3.04 -18.51 7.43
CA PHE A 142 2.30 -17.40 6.82
C PHE A 142 2.86 -16.02 7.21
N GLY A 143 3.46 -15.90 8.39
CA GLY A 143 4.14 -14.69 8.85
C GLY A 143 5.37 -14.35 8.01
N ASP A 144 6.16 -15.36 7.61
CA ASP A 144 7.36 -15.19 6.81
C ASP A 144 7.06 -14.62 5.41
N LEU A 145 5.90 -14.95 4.84
CA LEU A 145 5.40 -14.30 3.60
C LEU A 145 5.20 -12.79 3.75
N GLY A 146 4.94 -12.33 4.98
CA GLY A 146 4.78 -10.91 5.25
C GLY A 146 6.06 -10.12 5.09
N LEU A 147 7.23 -10.75 5.28
CA LEU A 147 8.52 -10.09 5.02
C LEU A 147 8.68 -9.78 3.52
N PHE A 148 8.36 -10.75 2.65
CA PHE A 148 8.37 -10.57 1.20
C PHE A 148 7.32 -9.55 0.75
N GLY A 149 6.11 -9.64 1.33
CA GLY A 149 5.04 -8.69 1.06
C GLY A 149 5.41 -7.25 1.44
N ALA A 150 6.17 -7.05 2.53
CA ALA A 150 6.58 -5.72 2.98
C ALA A 150 7.51 -5.04 1.98
N GLU A 151 8.53 -5.73 1.47
CA GLU A 151 9.45 -5.16 0.47
C GLU A 151 8.71 -4.79 -0.82
N PHE A 152 7.82 -5.68 -1.28
CA PHE A 152 7.02 -5.44 -2.46
C PHE A 152 6.08 -4.23 -2.29
N LEU A 153 5.35 -4.18 -1.18
CA LEU A 153 4.46 -3.07 -0.86
C LEU A 153 5.21 -1.75 -0.69
N GLU A 154 6.43 -1.77 -0.13
CA GLU A 154 7.27 -0.59 -0.02
C GLU A 154 7.61 0.02 -1.38
N LYS A 155 8.04 -0.82 -2.33
CA LYS A 155 8.34 -0.40 -3.71
C LYS A 155 7.10 0.16 -4.39
N LEU A 156 5.98 -0.56 -4.33
CA LEU A 156 4.71 -0.10 -4.92
C LEU A 156 4.23 1.24 -4.35
N LEU A 157 4.20 1.38 -3.02
CA LEU A 157 3.76 2.61 -2.38
C LEU A 157 4.68 3.78 -2.74
N THR A 158 5.98 3.55 -2.79
CA THR A 158 6.94 4.57 -3.22
C THR A 158 6.72 4.98 -4.66
N GLU A 159 6.52 4.04 -5.59
CA GLU A 159 6.21 4.35 -6.99
C GLU A 159 4.95 5.21 -7.13
N ILE A 160 3.88 4.84 -6.41
CA ILE A 160 2.62 5.62 -6.39
C ILE A 160 2.84 7.02 -5.83
N LEU A 161 3.59 7.16 -4.74
CA LEU A 161 3.89 8.46 -4.14
C LEU A 161 4.81 9.31 -5.02
N GLN A 162 5.68 8.71 -5.83
CA GLN A 162 6.52 9.41 -6.80
C GLN A 162 5.73 9.95 -8.00
N LEU A 163 4.61 9.33 -8.39
CA LEU A 163 3.68 9.93 -9.37
C LEU A 163 3.17 11.29 -8.89
N GLY A 164 2.95 11.38 -7.57
CA GLY A 164 2.62 12.59 -6.85
C GLY A 164 1.14 12.97 -6.90
N ILE A 165 0.72 13.75 -5.90
CA ILE A 165 -0.61 14.34 -5.81
C ILE A 165 -0.51 15.79 -6.28
N THR A 166 -1.24 16.15 -7.33
CA THR A 166 -1.29 17.54 -7.82
C THR A 166 -1.93 18.44 -6.77
N MET A 167 -1.21 19.48 -6.37
CA MET A 167 -1.75 20.53 -5.53
C MET A 167 -2.73 21.38 -6.34
N PRO A 168 -3.92 21.69 -5.80
CA PRO A 168 -4.83 22.61 -6.46
C PRO A 168 -4.16 23.98 -6.59
N SER A 169 -3.96 24.44 -7.82
CA SER A 169 -3.51 25.81 -8.06
C SER A 169 -4.69 26.76 -7.90
N MET A 170 -4.50 27.83 -7.13
CA MET A 170 -5.45 28.94 -7.15
C MET A 170 -5.30 29.65 -8.51
N GLN A 171 -6.38 29.70 -9.30
CA GLN A 171 -6.39 30.52 -10.51
C GLN A 171 -6.12 31.98 -10.12
N GLY A 172 -5.00 32.54 -10.59
CA GLY A 172 -4.64 33.95 -10.40
C GLY A 172 -3.33 34.24 -9.65
N SER A 173 -2.62 33.23 -9.11
CA SER A 173 -1.30 33.45 -8.49
C SER A 173 -0.17 32.98 -9.44
N PRO A 174 0.86 33.81 -9.73
CA PRO A 174 2.04 33.33 -10.42
C PRO A 174 2.67 32.22 -9.58
N SER A 175 3.21 31.19 -10.24
CA SER A 175 3.88 30.03 -9.67
C SER A 175 4.86 30.42 -8.56
N MET A 176 4.37 30.46 -7.32
CA MET A 176 5.14 30.82 -6.15
C MET A 176 6.11 29.68 -5.84
N LYS A 177 7.41 29.95 -6.00
CA LYS A 177 8.46 29.17 -5.34
C LYS A 177 8.48 29.56 -3.86
N GLY A 178 7.57 28.98 -3.08
CA GLY A 178 7.64 29.00 -1.62
C GLY A 178 8.46 27.82 -1.10
N THR A 179 9.11 28.00 0.05
CA THR A 179 9.55 26.86 0.87
C THR A 179 8.32 26.35 1.61
N TYR A 180 8.01 25.06 1.49
CA TYR A 180 6.82 24.47 2.10
C TYR A 180 7.26 23.54 3.23
N GLU A 181 6.75 23.76 4.45
CA GLU A 181 7.03 22.93 5.61
C GLU A 181 5.73 22.32 6.14
N PHE A 182 5.67 20.99 6.26
CA PHE A 182 4.52 20.31 6.87
C PHE A 182 4.64 20.38 8.39
N ARG A 183 4.03 21.39 9.00
CA ARG A 183 3.96 21.51 10.47
C ARG A 183 2.66 20.99 11.04
N ARG A 184 2.77 20.24 12.14
CA ARG A 184 1.64 19.88 13.00
C ARG A 184 1.25 21.11 13.84
N ILE A 185 0.02 21.63 13.69
CA ILE A 185 -0.51 22.70 14.54
C ILE A 185 -1.80 22.20 15.18
N SER A 186 -1.78 22.05 16.50
CA SER A 186 -2.94 21.74 17.35
C SER A 186 -3.97 20.78 16.74
N ASN A 187 -3.75 19.46 16.84
CA ASN A 187 -4.66 18.37 16.42
C ASN A 187 -5.24 18.42 14.99
N TRP A 188 -4.86 19.40 14.17
CA TRP A 188 -5.26 19.56 12.78
C TRP A 188 -4.02 19.63 11.90
N MET A 189 -4.17 19.14 10.67
CA MET A 189 -3.14 19.27 9.64
C MET A 189 -3.43 20.56 8.88
N ASN A 190 -2.60 21.58 9.10
CA ASN A 190 -2.52 22.74 8.20
C ASN A 190 -1.18 22.66 7.48
N ALA A 191 -1.18 22.71 6.15
CA ALA A 191 0.02 23.10 5.42
C ALA A 191 0.24 24.59 5.70
N LEU A 192 1.20 24.93 6.57
CA LEU A 192 1.61 26.32 6.68
C LEU A 192 2.50 26.65 5.49
N LEU A 193 1.98 27.54 4.64
CA LEU A 193 2.80 28.32 3.75
C LEU A 193 3.50 29.39 4.58
N GLU A 194 4.71 29.10 5.08
CA GLU A 194 5.64 30.17 5.45
C GLU A 194 6.26 30.72 4.17
N ILE A 195 5.62 31.75 3.60
CA ILE A 195 6.22 32.56 2.54
C ILE A 195 7.27 33.45 3.21
N SER A 196 8.51 32.96 3.32
CA SER A 196 9.64 33.82 3.66
C SER A 196 9.92 34.75 2.48
N PHE A 197 9.54 36.02 2.62
CA PHE A 197 9.98 37.08 1.71
C PHE A 197 11.44 37.40 2.00
N GLY A 198 12.36 36.78 1.28
CA GLY A 198 13.72 37.31 1.16
C GLY A 198 13.66 38.70 0.51
N PRO A 199 14.35 39.73 1.02
CA PRO A 199 14.27 41.06 0.44
C PRO A 199 14.89 41.06 -0.96
N LEU A 200 14.05 41.12 -1.98
CA LEU A 200 14.41 41.62 -3.31
C LEU A 200 14.50 43.15 -3.24
N PHE A 201 15.44 43.68 -2.46
CA PHE A 201 15.89 45.06 -2.64
C PHE A 201 17.13 45.03 -3.51
N GLY A 202 16.94 45.50 -4.75
CA GLY A 202 18.00 45.69 -5.71
C GLY A 202 19.09 46.60 -5.18
N LYS A 203 20.33 46.24 -5.49
CA LYS A 203 21.39 47.24 -5.66
C LYS A 203 21.58 47.43 -7.16
N ARG A 204 21.38 48.67 -7.59
CA ARG A 204 21.95 49.21 -8.81
C ARG A 204 23.47 49.08 -8.77
#